data_AF-A0A952D6T1-F1
#
_entry.id   AF-A0A952D6T1-F1
#
_cell.length_a   1.000
_cell.length_b   1.000
_cell.length_c   1.000
_cell.angle_alpha   90.00
_cell.angle_beta   90.00
_cell.angle_gamma   90.00
#
_symmetry.space_group_name_H-M   'P 1'
#
loop_
_entity.id
_entity.type
_entity.pdbx_description
1 polymer ?
#
loop_
_entity_poly.entity_id
_entity_poly.type
_entity_poly.pdbx_seq_one_letter_code
_entity_poly.pdbx_strand_id
1 'polypeptide(L)'
;FKENCPDVRNTKVVDIIRTLESYNAKVDVYDPWISVDEAEHEYGLKCLRDVPAMGEYAAVLVAVSHRQFAELGERGIRAFGQPGAVIFDVKSQLPLGAADGRL
;
A
#
# COMPACT_ATOMS: atom_id res chain seq x y z
N PHE A 1 -6.35 -8.50 -2.86
CA PHE A 1 -6.17 -9.74 -3.66
C PHE A 1 -6.33 -9.47 -5.15
N LYS A 2 -7.40 -8.77 -5.54
CA LYS A 2 -7.74 -8.45 -6.93
C LYS A 2 -7.55 -6.96 -7.20
N GLU A 3 -7.03 -6.63 -8.37
CA GLU A 3 -6.83 -5.25 -8.81
C GLU A 3 -8.16 -4.62 -9.23
N ASN A 4 -8.30 -3.31 -9.00
CA ASN A 4 -9.42 -2.48 -9.43
C ASN A 4 -10.79 -3.04 -9.00
N CYS A 5 -10.85 -3.56 -7.78
CA CYS A 5 -12.01 -4.27 -7.26
C CYS A 5 -12.18 -3.98 -5.76
N PRO A 6 -13.40 -3.70 -5.28
CA PRO A 6 -13.64 -3.42 -3.87
C PRO A 6 -13.54 -4.65 -2.96
N ASP A 7 -13.46 -5.87 -3.52
CA ASP A 7 -13.50 -7.09 -2.72
C ASP A 7 -12.22 -7.27 -1.89
N VAL A 8 -12.37 -7.12 -0.58
CA VAL A 8 -11.30 -7.28 0.41
C VAL A 8 -11.10 -8.73 0.85
N ARG A 9 -12.08 -9.61 0.59
CA ARG A 9 -12.07 -10.97 1.13
C ARG A 9 -10.91 -11.79 0.56
N ASN A 10 -10.37 -12.68 1.39
CA ASN A 10 -9.22 -13.54 1.10
C ASN A 10 -7.96 -12.77 0.64
N THR A 11 -7.79 -11.51 1.06
CA THR A 11 -6.59 -10.74 0.71
C THR A 11 -5.38 -11.13 1.53
N LYS A 12 -4.27 -11.50 0.85
CA LYS A 12 -2.97 -11.75 1.48
C LYS A 12 -2.24 -10.48 1.92
N VAL A 13 -2.76 -9.30 1.57
CA VAL A 13 -2.21 -8.02 2.03
C VAL A 13 -2.28 -7.92 3.55
N VAL A 14 -3.29 -8.53 4.17
CA VAL A 14 -3.44 -8.62 5.63
C VAL A 14 -2.22 -9.29 6.27
N ASP A 15 -1.67 -10.34 5.64
CA ASP A 15 -0.49 -11.04 6.15
C ASP A 15 0.75 -10.14 6.14
N ILE A 16 0.90 -9.31 5.11
CA ILE A 16 1.99 -8.32 5.01
C ILE A 16 1.86 -7.30 6.14
N ILE A 17 0.67 -6.75 6.35
CA ILE A 17 0.39 -5.76 7.39
C ILE A 17 0.72 -6.34 8.78
N ARG A 18 0.15 -7.50 9.12
CA ARG A 18 0.37 -8.15 10.41
C ARG A 18 1.84 -8.49 10.66
N THR A 19 2.56 -8.90 9.61
CA THR A 19 4.00 -9.16 9.69
C THR A 19 4.77 -7.88 10.04
N LEU A 20 4.50 -6.78 9.35
CA LEU A 20 5.14 -5.49 9.66
C LEU A 20 4.81 -5.00 11.08
N GLU A 21 3.54 -5.10 11.49
CA GLU A 21 3.12 -4.75 12.85
C GLU A 21 3.79 -5.63 13.92
N SER A 22 4.03 -6.91 13.63
CA SER A 22 4.76 -7.81 14.54
C SER A 22 6.23 -7.41 14.76
N TYR A 23 6.80 -6.64 13.83
CA TYR A 23 8.11 -5.99 13.99
C TYR A 23 8.00 -4.58 14.61
N ASN A 24 6.87 -4.27 15.24
CA ASN A 24 6.55 -2.98 15.84
C ASN A 24 6.52 -1.79 14.85
N ALA A 25 6.33 -2.06 13.55
CA ALA A 25 6.10 -0.99 12.59
C ALA A 25 4.70 -0.39 12.79
N LYS A 26 4.59 0.93 12.59
CA LYS A 26 3.30 1.60 12.42
C LYS A 26 2.93 1.54 10.95
N VAL A 27 1.77 0.99 10.65
CA VAL A 27 1.33 0.74 9.27
C VAL A 27 0.03 1.48 9.02
N ASP A 28 0.07 2.39 8.06
CA ASP A 28 -1.15 2.96 7.47
C ASP A 28 -1.48 2.21 6.18
N VAL A 29 -2.76 1.95 5.97
CA VAL A 29 -3.26 1.22 4.79
C VAL A 29 -4.20 2.12 4.02
N TYR A 30 -3.91 2.35 2.75
CA TYR A 30 -4.79 3.09 1.84
C TYR A 30 -5.06 2.26 0.61
N ASP A 31 -6.35 2.07 0.29
CA ASP A 31 -6.79 1.46 -0.95
C ASP A 31 -8.04 2.21 -1.47
N PRO A 32 -7.98 2.82 -2.67
CA PRO A 32 -9.06 3.65 -3.19
C PRO A 32 -10.32 2.87 -3.59
N TRP A 33 -10.29 1.53 -3.62
CA TRP A 33 -11.42 0.71 -4.05
C TRP A 33 -12.24 0.13 -2.90
N ILE A 34 -11.68 0.03 -1.70
CA ILE A 34 -12.29 -0.75 -0.62
C ILE A 34 -13.15 0.12 0.29
N SER A 35 -14.12 -0.50 0.96
CA SER A 35 -14.77 0.11 2.11
C SER A 35 -13.88 -0.05 3.34
N VAL A 36 -13.54 1.06 4.01
CA VAL A 36 -12.77 1.00 5.28
C VAL A 36 -13.55 0.27 6.38
N ASP A 37 -14.88 0.41 6.40
CA ASP A 37 -15.73 -0.22 7.41
C ASP A 37 -15.78 -1.74 7.18
N GLU A 38 -15.77 -2.18 5.91
CA GLU A 38 -15.69 -3.60 5.56
C GLU A 38 -14.32 -4.19 5.91
N ALA A 39 -13.23 -3.46 5.65
CA ALA A 39 -11.89 -3.88 6.02
C ALA A 39 -11.70 -4.02 7.54
N GLU A 40 -12.28 -3.10 8.33
CA GLU A 40 -12.27 -3.18 9.79
C GLU A 40 -13.13 -4.36 10.28
N HIS A 41 -14.32 -4.57 9.70
CA HIS A 41 -15.20 -5.68 10.07
C HIS A 41 -14.58 -7.06 9.77
N GLU A 42 -14.00 -7.25 8.58
CA GLU A 42 -13.48 -8.54 8.13
C GLU A 42 -12.11 -8.88 8.72
N TYR A 43 -11.26 -7.87 8.95
CA TYR A 43 -9.85 -8.08 9.31
C TYR A 43 -9.37 -7.33 10.57
N GLY A 44 -10.19 -6.45 11.14
CA GLY A 44 -9.78 -5.55 12.22
C GLY A 44 -8.82 -4.45 11.78
N LEU A 45 -8.71 -4.21 10.47
CA LEU A 45 -7.76 -3.25 9.91
C LEU A 45 -8.36 -1.86 9.82
N LYS A 46 -7.67 -0.88 10.41
CA LYS A 46 -8.02 0.53 10.31
C LYS A 46 -7.34 1.16 9.11
N CYS A 47 -8.05 1.20 8.00
CA CYS A 47 -7.57 1.82 6.77
C CYS A 47 -7.83 3.34 6.75
N LEU A 48 -6.96 4.08 6.08
CA LEU A 48 -7.15 5.49 5.78
C LEU A 48 -8.31 5.67 4.80
N ARG A 49 -9.18 6.65 5.09
CA ARG A 49 -10.28 7.04 4.20
C ARG A 49 -9.78 7.91 3.05
N ASP A 50 -8.81 8.77 3.34
CA ASP A 50 -8.25 9.73 2.41
C ASP A 50 -6.83 9.33 2.00
N VAL A 51 -6.37 9.93 0.90
CA VAL A 51 -4.99 9.75 0.41
C VAL A 51 -4.01 10.12 1.53
N PRO A 52 -2.97 9.29 1.80
CA PRO A 52 -2.01 9.56 2.85
C PRO A 52 -1.24 10.88 2.63
N ALA A 53 -0.77 11.46 3.72
CA ALA A 53 0.05 12.67 3.67
C ALA A 53 1.39 12.41 2.95
N MET A 54 1.87 13.44 2.26
CA MET A 54 3.12 13.39 1.51
C MET A 54 4.31 13.59 2.43
N GLY A 55 5.41 12.87 2.20
CA GLY A 55 6.67 13.05 2.92
C GLY A 55 6.74 12.45 4.33
N GLU A 56 5.76 11.62 4.74
CA GLU A 56 5.68 11.11 6.12
C GLU A 56 6.26 9.70 6.29
N TYR A 57 6.31 8.90 5.22
CA TYR A 57 6.59 7.46 5.35
C TYR A 57 8.07 7.13 5.20
N ALA A 58 8.62 6.29 6.09
CA ALA A 58 9.96 5.72 5.95
C ALA A 58 10.03 4.61 4.88
N ALA A 59 8.91 3.96 4.61
CA ALA A 59 8.78 2.96 3.57
C ALA A 59 7.37 3.01 2.98
N VAL A 60 7.26 2.79 1.67
CA VAL A 60 6.00 2.72 0.93
C VAL A 60 5.94 1.38 0.21
N LEU A 61 4.89 0.60 0.49
CA LEU A 61 4.65 -0.70 -0.15
C LEU A 61 3.50 -0.59 -1.14
N VAL A 62 3.75 -0.86 -2.42
CA VAL A 62 2.71 -1.03 -3.43
C VAL A 62 2.29 -2.49 -3.44
N ALA A 63 1.26 -2.83 -2.66
CA ALA A 63 0.84 -4.21 -2.43
C ALA A 63 -0.10 -4.78 -3.51
N VAL A 64 -0.79 -3.90 -4.26
CA VAL A 64 -1.78 -4.27 -5.30
C VAL A 64 -1.63 -3.32 -6.49
N SER A 65 -1.70 -3.84 -7.72
CA SER A 65 -1.51 -3.05 -8.95
C SER A 65 -2.79 -2.33 -9.40
N HIS A 66 -3.34 -1.45 -8.56
CA HIS A 66 -4.47 -0.61 -8.96
C HIS A 66 -4.04 0.45 -9.97
N ARG A 67 -4.94 0.78 -10.92
CA ARG A 67 -4.66 1.79 -11.95
C ARG A 67 -4.27 3.15 -11.36
N GLN A 68 -4.86 3.54 -10.22
CA GLN A 68 -4.56 4.78 -9.52
C GLN A 68 -3.06 4.87 -9.14
N PHE A 69 -2.44 3.75 -8.76
CA PHE A 69 -1.02 3.72 -8.40
C PHE A 69 -0.11 3.70 -9.63
N ALA A 70 -0.54 3.08 -10.73
CA ALA A 70 0.16 3.19 -12.02
C ALA A 70 0.13 4.64 -12.55
N GLU A 71 -1.01 5.32 -12.43
CA GLU A 71 -1.18 6.71 -12.86
C GLU A 71 -0.35 7.70 -12.02
N LEU A 72 -0.24 7.48 -10.71
CA LEU A 72 0.70 8.23 -9.86
C LEU A 72 2.16 8.02 -10.31
N GLY A 73 2.49 6.81 -10.75
CA GLY A 73 3.82 6.42 -11.19
C GLY A 73 4.87 6.56 -10.10
N GLU A 74 6.14 6.42 -10.48
CA GLU A 74 7.26 6.45 -9.54
C GLU A 74 7.27 7.72 -8.69
N ARG A 75 7.13 8.90 -9.32
CA ARG A 75 7.23 10.18 -8.62
C ARG A 75 6.09 10.38 -7.63
N GLY A 76 4.87 9.99 -7.99
CA GLY A 76 3.72 10.09 -7.09
C GLY A 76 3.84 9.15 -5.90
N ILE A 77 4.26 7.90 -6.14
CA ILE A 77 4.48 6.93 -5.06
C ILE A 77 5.62 7.38 -4.13
N ARG A 78 6.73 7.87 -4.69
CA ARG A 78 7.87 8.35 -3.92
C ARG A 78 7.55 9.61 -3.10
N ALA A 79 6.59 10.42 -3.53
CA ALA A 79 6.17 11.63 -2.81
C ALA A 79 5.52 11.35 -1.45
N PHE A 80 4.97 10.15 -1.23
CA PHE A 80 4.51 9.74 0.11
C PHE A 80 5.67 9.54 1.08
N GLY A 81 6.85 9.17 0.57
CA GLY A 81 8.01 8.89 1.37
C GLY A 81 8.77 10.14 1.80
N GLN A 82 9.36 10.11 2.99
CA GLN A 82 10.38 11.08 3.41
C GLN A 82 11.67 10.91 2.58
N PRO A 83 12.63 11.87 2.61
CA PRO A 83 13.91 11.69 1.94
C PRO A 83 14.62 10.40 2.38
N GLY A 84 14.96 9.55 1.42
CA GLY A 84 15.58 8.23 1.67
C GLY A 84 14.57 7.10 1.97
N ALA A 85 13.27 7.35 1.83
CA ALA A 85 12.26 6.31 1.99
C ALA A 85 12.42 5.16 0.98
N VAL A 86 12.18 3.94 1.47
CA VAL A 86 12.24 2.71 0.68
C VAL A 86 10.90 2.48 -0.03
N ILE A 87 10.95 2.27 -1.34
CA ILE A 87 9.79 1.88 -2.15
C ILE A 87 9.88 0.39 -2.48
N PHE A 88 8.89 -0.39 -2.07
CA PHE A 88 8.81 -1.81 -2.39
C PHE A 88 7.54 -2.12 -3.21
N ASP A 89 7.73 -2.67 -4.40
CA ASP A 89 6.65 -2.98 -5.32
C ASP A 89 6.41 -4.50 -5.38
N VAL A 90 5.41 -4.95 -4.63
CA VAL A 90 5.07 -6.37 -4.47
C VAL A 90 4.59 -6.99 -5.78
N LYS A 91 4.03 -6.18 -6.68
CA LYS A 91 3.39 -6.65 -7.91
C LYS A 91 4.09 -6.19 -9.18
N SER A 92 5.26 -5.57 -9.04
CA SER A 92 6.08 -5.22 -10.18
C SER A 92 5.39 -4.23 -11.16
N GLN A 93 4.48 -3.39 -10.64
CA GLN A 93 3.70 -2.41 -11.40
C GLN A 93 4.51 -1.22 -11.92
N LEU A 94 5.48 -0.75 -11.15
CA LEU A 94 6.30 0.40 -11.47
C LEU A 94 7.40 0.05 -12.50
N PRO A 95 7.87 1.05 -13.28
CA PRO A 95 8.98 0.85 -14.21
C PRO A 95 10.21 0.21 -13.55
N LEU A 96 11.02 -0.48 -14.35
CA LEU A 96 12.29 -1.03 -13.89
C LEU A 96 13.20 0.09 -13.36
N GLY A 97 13.69 -0.08 -12.13
CA GLY A 97 14.53 0.91 -11.43
C GLY A 97 13.75 1.94 -10.60
N ALA A 98 12.42 1.97 -10.67
CA ALA A 98 11.60 2.92 -9.91
C ALA A 98 11.44 2.55 -8.42
N ALA A 99 11.41 1.25 -8.11
CA ALA A 99 11.32 0.72 -6.76
C ALA A 99 12.67 0.19 -6.28
N ASP A 100 12.94 0.32 -4.99
CA ASP A 100 14.16 -0.17 -4.32
C ASP A 100 14.13 -1.68 -4.14
N GLY A 101 12.94 -2.28 -4.09
CA GLY A 101 12.73 -3.73 -4.11
C GLY A 101 11.44 -4.10 -4.84
N ARG A 102 11.40 -5.32 -5.39
CA ARG A 102 10.24 -5.87 -6.11
C ARG A 102 10.20 -7.40 -6.07
N LEU A 103 9.04 -7.98 -6.34
CA LEU A 103 8.84 -9.43 -6.57
C LEU A 103 8.50 -9.74 -8.03
#